data_AF-W4PYH5-F1
#
_entry.id   AF-W4PYH5-F1
#
_cell.length_a   1.000
_cell.length_b   1.000
_cell.length_c   1.000
_cell.angle_alpha   90.00
_cell.angle_beta   90.00
_cell.angle_gamma   90.00
#
_symmetry.space_group_name_H-M   'P 1'
#
loop_
_entity.id
_entity.type
_entity.pdbx_description
1 polymer ?
#
loop_
_entity_poly.entity_id
_entity_poly.type
_entity_poly.pdbx_seq_one_letter_code
_entity_poly.pdbx_strand_id
1 'polypeptide(L)' 'MKNKPVRINSKMTDLLTLAISQNFIPVVDDHGIFIGIIRRREIIEYYANLVEKENDQEDNLVN' A
#
# COMPACT_ATOMS: atom_id res chain seq x y z
N MET A 1 -4.95 15.14 14.75
CA MET A 1 -4.28 13.85 14.44
C MET A 1 -3.10 14.12 13.52
N LYS A 2 -1.97 13.43 13.73
CA LYS A 2 -0.76 13.55 12.90
C LYS A 2 -0.63 12.25 12.10
N ASN A 3 -0.51 12.34 10.77
CA ASN A 3 -0.30 11.16 9.94
C ASN A 3 1.05 10.54 10.25
N LYS A 4 1.08 9.21 10.38
CA LYS A 4 2.29 8.46 10.68
C LYS A 4 3.05 8.21 9.37
N PRO A 5 4.30 8.69 9.25
CA PRO A 5 5.11 8.44 8.07
C PRO A 5 5.59 6.98 8.03
N VAL A 6 5.95 6.52 6.84
CA VAL A 6 6.66 5.27 6.59
C VAL A 6 8.00 5.56 5.93
N ARG A 7 8.99 4.68 6.12
CA ARG A 7 10.24 4.74 5.36
C ARG A 7 10.03 4.25 3.93
N ILE A 8 10.84 4.73 2.99
CA ILE A 8 10.81 4.30 1.59
C ILE A 8 10.96 2.78 1.39
N ASN A 9 11.58 2.09 2.34
CA ASN A 9 11.79 0.64 2.32
C ASN A 9 10.75 -0.16 3.14
N SER A 10 9.63 0.46 3.54
CA SER A 10 8.58 -0.23 4.31
C SER A 10 7.81 -1.23 3.44
N LYS A 11 7.24 -2.27 4.06
CA LYS A 11 6.48 -3.29 3.33
C LYS A 11 5.07 -2.81 3.00
N MET A 12 4.47 -3.29 1.92
CA MET A 12 3.08 -2.96 1.55
C MET A 12 2.07 -3.27 2.66
N THR A 13 2.33 -4.29 3.48
CA THR A 13 1.51 -4.64 4.66
C THR A 13 1.46 -3.52 5.69
N ASP A 14 2.56 -2.79 5.87
CA ASP A 14 2.65 -1.65 6.79
C ASP A 14 1.80 -0.49 6.25
N LEU A 15 1.83 -0.27 4.93
CA LEU A 15 1.04 0.74 4.24
C LEU A 15 -0.46 0.44 4.36
N LEU A 16 -0.88 -0.82 4.17
CA LEU A 16 -2.29 -1.22 4.29
C LEU A 16 -2.85 -0.94 5.69
N THR A 17 -2.12 -1.35 6.72
CA THR A 17 -2.51 -1.12 8.12
C THR A 17 -2.72 0.36 8.40
N LEU A 18 -1.85 1.20 7.87
CA LEU A 18 -1.96 2.64 8.03
C LEU A 18 -3.14 3.22 7.22
N ALA A 19 -3.30 2.79 5.97
CA ALA A 19 -4.35 3.26 5.07
C ALA A 19 -5.78 3.07 5.63
N ILE A 20 -5.98 2.13 6.56
CA ILE A 20 -7.25 1.97 7.30
C ILE A 20 -7.60 3.25 8.08
N SER A 21 -6.60 3.92 8.65
CA SER A 21 -6.79 5.05 9.56
C SER A 21 -6.37 6.41 8.99
N GLN A 22 -5.57 6.44 7.91
CA GLN A 22 -5.12 7.68 7.27
C GLN A 22 -5.37 7.70 5.75
N ASN A 23 -5.90 8.81 5.25
CA ASN A 23 -6.24 9.00 3.83
C ASN A 23 -5.01 9.06 2.92
N PHE A 24 -3.85 9.40 3.49
CA PHE A 24 -2.56 9.39 2.83
C PHE A 24 -1.46 9.07 3.85
N ILE A 25 -0.35 8.54 3.35
CA ILE A 25 0.80 8.09 4.12
C ILE A 25 2.00 8.92 3.68
N PRO A 26 2.58 9.76 4.54
CA PRO A 26 3.83 10.44 4.25
C PRO A 26 4.97 9.41 4.14
N VAL A 27 5.88 9.62 3.19
CA VAL A 27 7.06 8.78 3.00
C VAL A 27 8.30 9.59 3.34
N VAL A 28 9.21 8.98 4.09
CA VAL A 28 10.51 9.56 4.43
C VAL A 28 11.66 8.66 3.95
N ASP A 29 12.82 9.26 3.74
CA ASP A 29 14.08 8.54 3.48
C ASP A 29 14.73 8.02 4.79
N ASP A 30 15.95 7.49 4.67
CA ASP A 30 16.69 6.94 5.81
C ASP A 30 17.14 8.00 6.84
N HIS A 31 17.19 9.26 6.45
CA HIS A 31 17.50 10.41 7.31
C HIS A 31 16.24 11.06 7.91
N GLY A 32 15.05 10.53 7.60
CA GLY A 32 13.78 11.09 8.05
C GLY A 32 13.31 12.30 7.25
N ILE A 33 13.93 12.57 6.10
CA ILE A 33 13.52 13.64 5.18
C ILE A 33 12.28 13.20 4.43
N PHE A 34 11.25 14.06 4.41
CA PHE A 34 10.03 13.82 3.65
C PHE A 34 10.31 13.83 2.14
N ILE A 35 9.90 12.77 1.45
CA ILE A 35 10.14 12.59 0.00
C ILE A 35 8.84 12.44 -0.81
N GLY A 36 7.68 12.40 -0.16
CA GLY A 36 6.39 12.33 -0.87
C GLY A 36 5.26 11.71 -0.05
N ILE A 37 4.12 11.48 -0.71
CA ILE A 37 2.97 10.81 -0.12
C ILE A 37 2.55 9.62 -0.96
N ILE A 38 1.94 8.64 -0.32
CA ILE A 38 1.16 7.60 -0.95
C ILE A 38 -0.30 7.81 -0.56
N ARG A 39 -1.20 7.86 -1.53
CA ARG A 39 -2.63 8.03 -1.30
C ARG A 39 -3.27 6.65 -1.07
N ARG A 40 -4.31 6.61 -0.22
CA ARG A 40 -5.02 5.37 0.14
C ARG A 40 -5.65 4.66 -1.05
N ARG A 41 -6.10 5.41 -2.06
CA ARG A 41 -6.73 4.86 -3.27
C ARG A 41 -5.77 3.89 -3.98
N GLU A 42 -4.52 4.28 -4.16
CA GLU A 42 -3.49 3.52 -4.86
C GLU A 42 -3.10 2.25 -4.09
N ILE A 43 -3.08 2.35 -2.76
CA ILE A 43 -2.86 1.17 -1.89
C ILE A 43 -4.00 0.17 -2.11
N ILE A 44 -5.26 0.63 -2.09
CA ILE A 44 -6.43 -0.24 -2.29
C ILE A 44 -6.43 -0.83 -3.71
N GLU A 45 -6.19 -0.01 -4.75
CA GLU A 45 -6.11 -0.46 -6.14
C GLU A 45 -5.04 -1.55 -6.33
N TYR A 46 -3.86 -1.39 -5.71
CA TYR A 46 -2.82 -2.41 -5.76
C TYR A 46 -3.28 -3.77 -5.20
N TYR A 47 -3.94 -3.77 -4.04
CA TYR A 47 -4.42 -5.01 -3.42
C TYR A 47 -5.62 -5.61 -4.16
N ALA A 48 -6.53 -4.78 -4.68
CA ALA A 48 -7.65 -5.25 -5.49
C ALA A 48 -7.15 -5.99 -6.74
N ASN A 49 -6.17 -5.40 -7.45
CA ASN A 49 -5.55 -6.04 -8.62
C ASN A 49 -4.80 -7.34 -8.28
N LEU A 50 -4.29 -7.47 -7.05
CA LEU A 50 -3.62 -8.70 -6.62
C LEU A 50 -4.63 -9.84 -6.45
N VAL A 51 -5.79 -9.55 -5.83
CA VAL A 51 -6.88 -10.51 -5.66
C VAL A 51 -7.45 -10.95 -7.01
N GLU A 52 -7.65 -10.02 -7.95
CA GLU A 52 -8.11 -10.35 -9.31
C GLU A 52 -7.16 -11.32 -10.01
N LYS A 53 -5.84 -11.08 -9.93
CA LYS A 53 -4.83 -11.96 -10.53
C LYS A 53 -4.77 -13.35 -9.91
N GLU A 54 -5.05 -13.49 -8.62
CA GLU A 54 -5.12 -14.80 -7.96
C GLU A 54 -6.34 -15.58 -8.46
N ASN A 55 -7.49 -14.93 -8.60
CA ASN A 55 -8.71 -15.54 -9.15
C ASN A 55 -8.51 -15.99 -10.60
N ASP A 56 -7.86 -15.16 -11.44
CA ASP A 56 -7.56 -15.51 -12.82
C ASP A 56 -6.66 -16.77 -12.93
N GLN A 57 -5.79 -17.02 -11.95
CA GLN A 57 -4.95 -18.22 -11.93
C GLN A 57 -5.73 -19.47 -11.51
N GLU A 58 -6.65 -19.34 -10.55
CA GLU A 58 -7.54 -20.44 -10.17
C GLU A 58 -8.44 -20.86 -11.34
N ASP A 59 -9.03 -19.91 -12.07
CA ASP A 59 -9.88 -20.21 -13.22
C ASP A 59 -9.13 -20.90 -14.37
N ASN A 60 -7.83 -20.61 -14.56
CA ASN A 60 -6.99 -21.26 -15.57
C ASN A 60 -6.54 -22.68 -15.19
N LEU A 61 -6.62 -23.07 -13.91
CA LEU A 61 -6.28 -24.42 -13.44
C LEU A 61 -7.45 -25.40 -13.50
N VAL A 62 -8.68 -24.90 -13.63
CA VAL A 62 -9.93 -25.69 -13.62
C VAL A 62 -10.48 -25.93 -15.05
N ASN A 63 -9.85 -25.38 -16.08
CA ASN A 63 -10.16 -25.59 -17.51
C ASN A 63 -9.13 -26.50 -18.19
#